data_AF-A0A841TA72-F1
#
_entry.id   AF-A0A841TA72-F1
#
_cell.length_a   1.000
_cell.length_b   1.000
_cell.length_c   1.000
_cell.angle_alpha   90.00
_cell.angle_beta   90.00
_cell.angle_gamma   90.00
#
_symmetry.space_group_name_H-M   'P 1'
#
loop_
_entity.id
_entity.type
_entity.pdbx_description
1 polymer ?
#
loop_
_entity_poly.entity_id
_entity_poly.type
_entity_poly.pdbx_seq_one_letter_code
_entity_poly.pdbx_strand_id
1 'polypeptide(L)'
;MSRRFVIEAVMIATYGQLLLPKRPVEYRIPYSTIMELYDMKDSPEPIMPEPDDDRYVKEKIAEMIRYFEDPFNKKKLERALIAPWRESPPLPVNDQVTLVIVNAVESMQYGELFDPIETEILLTSLRLQCPVLTDQIEFQDKVVQNSIPVILYDIDDYEFALEEDVPTSDGYSQ
;
A
#
# COMPACT_ATOMS: atom_id res chain seq x y z
N MET A 1 -5.71 15.96 -10.93
CA MET A 1 -6.16 14.63 -10.47
C MET A 1 -5.15 14.14 -9.45
N SER A 2 -5.56 13.46 -8.38
CA SER A 2 -4.63 12.81 -7.46
C SER A 2 -4.00 11.59 -8.11
N ARG A 3 -2.70 11.36 -7.91
CA ARG A 3 -2.04 10.10 -8.29
C ARG A 3 -2.48 9.01 -7.32
N ARG A 4 -2.60 7.78 -7.81
CA ARG A 4 -3.09 6.65 -7.02
C ARG A 4 -2.10 5.51 -7.08
N PHE A 5 -1.74 4.95 -5.93
CA PHE A 5 -0.85 3.80 -5.84
C PHE A 5 -1.46 2.75 -4.93
N VAL A 6 -1.27 1.48 -5.26
CA VAL A 6 -1.44 0.38 -4.30
C VAL A 6 -0.14 0.21 -3.55
N ILE A 7 -0.22 0.10 -2.22
CA ILE A 7 0.95 0.02 -1.35
C ILE A 7 0.60 -0.68 -0.04
N GLU A 8 1.59 -1.29 0.59
CA GLU A 8 1.49 -1.78 1.97
C GLU A 8 1.52 -0.64 2.98
N ALA A 9 0.80 -0.80 4.08
CA ALA A 9 0.77 0.21 5.13
C ALA A 9 2.16 0.50 5.72
N VAL A 10 3.01 -0.53 5.86
CA VAL A 10 4.36 -0.39 6.45
C VAL A 10 5.26 0.56 5.65
N MET A 11 5.13 0.59 4.32
CA MET A 11 5.95 1.46 3.48
C MET A 11 5.75 2.94 3.81
N ILE A 12 4.53 3.34 4.17
CA ILE A 12 4.24 4.73 4.58
C ILE A 12 4.93 5.08 5.91
N ALA A 13 5.04 4.11 6.82
CA ALA A 13 5.74 4.30 8.09
C ALA A 13 7.26 4.35 7.92
N THR A 14 7.81 3.56 6.98
CA THR A 14 9.24 3.49 6.69
C THR A 14 9.73 4.70 5.89
N TYR A 15 8.98 5.13 4.88
CA TYR A 15 9.43 6.13 3.91
C TYR A 15 8.76 7.48 4.10
N GLY A 16 9.40 8.37 4.86
CA GLY A 16 8.89 9.72 5.14
C GLY A 16 8.58 10.57 3.90
N GLN A 17 9.26 10.32 2.77
CA GLN A 17 8.98 10.98 1.49
C GLN A 17 7.55 10.74 0.98
N LEU A 18 6.96 9.58 1.32
CA LEU A 18 5.58 9.25 0.94
C LEU A 18 4.54 10.14 1.62
N LEU A 19 4.92 10.82 2.70
CA LEU A 19 4.06 11.77 3.41
C LEU A 19 4.20 13.22 2.91
N LEU A 20 5.20 13.52 2.08
CA LEU A 20 5.49 14.86 1.57
C LEU A 20 5.59 14.91 0.03
N PRO A 21 4.61 14.38 -0.72
CA PRO A 21 4.69 14.40 -2.17
C PRO A 21 4.50 15.80 -2.74
N LYS A 22 5.09 16.04 -3.92
CA LYS A 22 4.94 17.30 -4.67
C LYS A 22 3.56 17.49 -5.29
N ARG A 23 2.73 16.43 -5.32
CA ARG A 23 1.37 16.42 -5.89
C ARG A 23 0.45 15.65 -4.95
N PRO A 24 -0.88 15.87 -5.01
CA PRO A 24 -1.81 15.07 -4.22
C PRO A 24 -1.75 13.60 -4.61
N VAL A 25 -1.64 12.74 -3.61
CA VAL A 25 -1.56 11.27 -3.73
C VAL A 25 -2.61 10.61 -2.86
N GLU A 26 -3.14 9.53 -3.40
CA GLU A 26 -4.05 8.63 -2.70
C GLU A 26 -3.47 7.21 -2.69
N TYR A 27 -3.21 6.70 -1.50
CA TYR A 27 -2.71 5.35 -1.30
C TYR A 27 -3.88 4.39 -1.09
N ARG A 28 -3.91 3.33 -1.90
CA ARG A 28 -4.87 2.24 -1.85
C ARG A 28 -4.24 1.09 -1.09
N ILE A 29 -4.67 0.89 0.14
CA ILE A 29 -3.99 0.02 1.10
C ILE A 29 -4.88 -1.19 1.38
N PRO A 30 -4.46 -2.42 1.01
CA PRO A 30 -5.16 -3.63 1.44
C PRO A 30 -5.21 -3.71 2.96
N TYR A 31 -6.37 -4.05 3.52
CA TYR A 31 -6.60 -4.05 4.96
C TYR A 31 -5.67 -5.00 5.73
N SER A 32 -5.32 -6.15 5.14
CA SER A 32 -4.37 -7.11 5.71
C SER A 32 -3.03 -6.49 6.06
N THR A 33 -2.52 -5.58 5.22
CA THR A 33 -1.24 -4.87 5.46
C THR A 33 -1.30 -3.92 6.66
N ILE A 34 -2.50 -3.46 7.03
CA ILE A 34 -2.70 -2.71 8.27
C ILE A 34 -2.61 -3.66 9.46
N MET A 35 -3.11 -4.89 9.34
CA MET A 35 -3.01 -5.89 10.40
C MET A 35 -1.55 -6.27 10.65
N GLU A 36 -0.72 -6.35 9.60
CA GLU A 36 0.72 -6.59 9.74
C GLU A 36 1.42 -5.53 10.59
N LEU A 37 0.96 -4.27 10.58
CA LEU A 37 1.52 -3.24 11.46
C LEU A 37 1.39 -3.61 12.94
N TYR A 38 0.26 -4.23 13.32
CA TYR A 38 0.04 -4.67 14.70
C TYR A 38 0.96 -5.84 15.05
N ASP A 39 1.13 -6.79 14.12
CA ASP A 39 2.03 -7.92 14.30
C ASP A 39 3.50 -7.46 14.42
N MET A 40 3.93 -6.52 13.57
CA MET A 40 5.26 -5.92 13.59
C MET A 40 5.55 -5.15 14.88
N LYS A 41 4.57 -4.43 15.42
CA LYS A 41 4.71 -3.68 16.67
C LYS A 41 4.99 -4.59 17.87
N ASP A 42 4.36 -5.76 17.90
CA ASP A 42 4.48 -6.72 19.00
C ASP A 42 5.62 -7.73 18.76
N SER A 43 6.19 -7.78 17.55
CA SER A 43 7.30 -8.66 17.19
C SER A 43 8.63 -8.22 17.82
N PRO A 44 9.42 -9.16 18.39
CA PRO A 44 10.78 -8.88 18.83
C PRO A 44 11.77 -8.78 17.66
N GLU A 45 11.37 -9.16 16.45
CA GLU A 45 12.23 -9.12 15.27
C GLU A 45 12.50 -7.68 14.82
N PRO A 46 13.71 -7.38 14.35
CA PRO A 46 14.02 -6.08 13.77
C PRO A 46 13.34 -5.94 12.39
N ILE A 47 12.73 -4.79 12.16
CA ILE A 47 12.15 -4.36 10.87
C ILE A 47 13.27 -3.78 10.00
N MET A 48 14.19 -3.01 10.61
CA MET A 48 15.38 -2.47 9.95
C MET A 48 16.64 -3.11 10.51
N PRO A 49 17.70 -3.30 9.70
CA PRO A 49 18.96 -3.89 10.17
C PRO A 49 19.67 -3.03 11.21
N GLU A 50 19.62 -1.70 11.04
CA GLU A 50 20.25 -0.75 11.96
C GLU A 50 19.31 -0.45 13.16
N PRO A 51 19.77 -0.61 14.42
CA PRO A 51 18.90 -0.51 15.60
C PRO A 51 18.22 0.86 15.80
N ASP A 52 18.88 1.94 15.38
CA ASP A 52 18.30 3.28 15.50
C ASP A 52 17.19 3.51 14.46
N ASP A 53 17.37 2.99 13.25
CA ASP A 53 16.35 3.03 12.19
C ASP A 53 15.18 2.11 12.55
N ASP A 54 15.44 0.93 13.14
CA ASP A 54 14.40 0.01 13.61
C ASP A 54 13.52 0.67 14.67
N ARG A 55 14.14 1.33 15.66
CA ARG A 55 13.42 2.07 16.70
C ARG A 55 12.57 3.18 16.08
N TYR A 56 13.13 3.93 15.14
CA TYR A 56 12.41 5.01 14.45
C TYR A 56 11.20 4.48 13.68
N VAL A 57 11.36 3.41 12.88
CA VAL A 57 10.27 2.81 12.10
C VAL A 57 9.19 2.25 13.03
N LYS A 58 9.56 1.58 14.13
CA LYS A 58 8.59 1.09 15.14
C LYS A 58 7.79 2.22 15.80
N GLU A 59 8.42 3.37 16.07
CA GLU A 59 7.71 4.56 16.54
C GLU A 59 6.71 5.08 15.49
N LYS A 60 7.09 5.09 14.20
CA LYS A 60 6.20 5.48 13.09
C LYS A 60 5.04 4.52 12.88
N ILE A 61 5.27 3.22 12.99
CA ILE A 61 4.22 2.20 13.00
C ILE A 61 3.24 2.46 14.14
N ALA A 62 3.74 2.76 15.35
CA ALA A 62 2.88 3.08 16.49
C ALA A 62 2.08 4.39 16.30
N GLU A 63 2.63 5.40 15.62
CA GLU A 63 1.88 6.59 15.19
C GLU A 63 0.77 6.23 14.19
N MET A 64 1.06 5.40 13.19
CA MET A 64 0.11 4.99 12.17
C MET A 64 -1.03 4.13 12.74
N ILE A 65 -0.72 3.22 13.67
CA ILE A 65 -1.73 2.45 14.41
C ILE A 65 -2.66 3.40 15.18
N ARG A 66 -2.10 4.38 15.92
CA ARG A 66 -2.91 5.37 16.64
C ARG A 66 -3.81 6.19 15.70
N TYR A 67 -3.32 6.50 14.50
CA TYR A 67 -4.13 7.17 13.49
C TYR A 67 -5.34 6.33 13.06
N PHE A 68 -5.17 5.02 12.85
CA PHE A 68 -6.29 4.12 12.52
C PHE A 68 -7.22 3.85 13.70
N GLU A 69 -6.70 3.87 14.93
CA GLU A 69 -7.48 3.66 16.16
C GLU A 69 -8.31 4.87 16.59
N ASP A 70 -8.02 6.06 16.05
CA ASP A 70 -8.88 7.24 16.26
C ASP A 70 -10.35 6.87 15.96
N PRO A 71 -11.32 7.19 16.85
CA PRO A 71 -12.69 6.72 16.71
C PRO A 71 -13.34 7.00 15.34
N PHE A 72 -13.00 8.11 14.70
CA PHE A 72 -13.55 8.47 13.40
C PHE A 72 -12.91 7.66 12.27
N ASN A 73 -11.59 7.50 12.30
CA ASN A 73 -10.85 6.70 11.33
C ASN A 73 -11.18 5.20 11.46
N LYS A 74 -11.25 4.69 12.69
CA LYS A 74 -11.66 3.32 12.99
C LYS A 74 -13.03 3.01 12.39
N LYS A 75 -14.01 3.89 12.60
CA LYS A 75 -15.35 3.72 12.02
C LYS A 75 -15.35 3.72 10.49
N LYS A 76 -14.46 4.50 9.85
CA LYS A 76 -14.31 4.47 8.38
C LYS A 76 -13.68 3.16 7.91
N LEU A 77 -12.70 2.66 8.64
CA LEU A 77 -12.03 1.39 8.36
C LEU A 77 -13.01 0.22 8.52
N GLU A 78 -13.79 0.16 9.60
CA GLU A 78 -14.83 -0.85 9.84
C GLU A 78 -15.86 -0.88 8.69
N ARG A 79 -16.14 0.26 8.04
CA ARG A 79 -17.02 0.31 6.88
C ARG A 79 -16.44 -0.38 5.65
N ALA A 80 -15.12 -0.42 5.48
CA ALA A 80 -14.48 -1.19 4.41
C ALA A 80 -14.67 -2.70 4.64
N LEU A 81 -14.70 -3.15 5.89
CA LEU A 81 -14.76 -4.58 6.24
C LEU A 81 -16.13 -5.24 6.04
N ILE A 82 -17.17 -4.45 5.70
CA ILE A 82 -18.55 -4.96 5.57
C ILE A 82 -18.69 -5.97 4.41
N ALA A 83 -17.90 -5.83 3.35
CA ALA A 83 -17.92 -6.73 2.21
C ALA A 83 -16.55 -6.78 1.51
N PRO A 84 -16.20 -7.87 0.82
CA PRO A 84 -15.01 -7.93 -0.01
C PRO A 84 -14.98 -6.80 -1.03
N TRP A 85 -13.78 -6.33 -1.35
CA TRP A 85 -13.50 -5.24 -2.29
C TRP A 85 -14.09 -3.88 -1.96
N ARG A 86 -14.66 -3.74 -0.76
CA ARG A 86 -15.21 -2.46 -0.34
C ARG A 86 -14.09 -1.54 0.13
N GLU A 87 -14.21 -0.29 -0.29
CA GLU A 87 -13.29 0.78 0.07
C GLU A 87 -13.81 1.56 1.28
N SER A 88 -12.91 2.01 2.14
CA SER A 88 -13.24 2.95 3.20
C SER A 88 -13.58 4.33 2.60
N PRO A 89 -14.36 5.16 3.30
CA PRO A 89 -14.31 6.60 3.04
C PRO A 89 -12.87 7.11 3.14
N PRO A 90 -12.47 8.14 2.38
CA PRO A 90 -11.11 8.69 2.42
C PRO A 90 -10.65 9.07 3.83
N LEU A 91 -9.39 8.75 4.15
CA LEU A 91 -8.70 9.08 5.38
C LEU A 91 -7.56 10.06 5.07
N PRO A 92 -7.79 11.38 5.16
CA PRO A 92 -6.73 12.36 4.93
C PRO A 92 -5.67 12.28 6.04
N VAL A 93 -4.41 12.19 5.65
CA VAL A 93 -3.26 12.30 6.56
C VAL A 93 -2.79 13.74 6.63
N ASN A 94 -2.73 14.41 5.48
CA ASN A 94 -2.45 15.83 5.32
C ASN A 94 -3.08 16.36 4.02
N ASP A 95 -2.75 17.59 3.62
CA ASP A 95 -3.32 18.24 2.42
C ASP A 95 -2.95 17.54 1.09
N GLN A 96 -1.87 16.77 1.07
CA GLN A 96 -1.37 16.08 -0.12
C GLN A 96 -1.56 14.56 -0.07
N VAL A 97 -1.81 13.97 1.10
CA VAL A 97 -1.85 12.51 1.26
C VAL A 97 -3.18 12.06 1.83
N THR A 98 -3.81 11.14 1.11
CA THR A 98 -5.05 10.49 1.50
C THR A 98 -4.88 8.97 1.46
N LEU A 99 -5.39 8.27 2.47
CA LEU A 99 -5.45 6.81 2.47
C LEU A 99 -6.86 6.34 2.14
N VAL A 100 -6.97 5.27 1.38
CA VAL A 100 -8.20 4.52 1.17
C VAL A 100 -7.92 3.05 1.41
N ILE A 101 -8.62 2.49 2.39
CA ILE A 101 -8.42 1.10 2.81
C ILE A 101 -9.32 0.20 1.98
N VAL A 102 -8.77 -0.86 1.43
CA VAL A 102 -9.45 -1.82 0.57
C VAL A 102 -9.57 -3.14 1.30
N ASN A 103 -10.78 -3.66 1.45
CA ASN A 103 -11.00 -4.99 2.01
C ASN A 103 -10.75 -6.07 0.94
N ALA A 104 -9.49 -6.27 0.57
CA ALA A 104 -9.06 -7.08 -0.57
C ALA A 104 -9.05 -8.60 -0.33
N VAL A 105 -9.82 -9.10 0.65
CA VAL A 105 -9.80 -10.51 1.09
C VAL A 105 -10.12 -11.46 -0.07
N GLU A 106 -9.06 -12.00 -0.69
CA GLU A 106 -9.10 -12.93 -1.82
C GLU A 106 -7.72 -13.60 -1.99
N SER A 107 -7.66 -14.92 -2.12
CA SER A 107 -6.39 -15.66 -2.23
C SER A 107 -6.25 -16.50 -3.52
N MET A 108 -7.28 -16.55 -4.38
CA MET A 108 -7.38 -17.65 -5.35
C MET A 108 -6.64 -17.44 -6.68
N GLN A 109 -6.35 -16.22 -7.12
CA GLN A 109 -5.78 -16.03 -8.47
C GLN A 109 -4.25 -16.18 -8.52
N TYR A 110 -3.54 -15.85 -7.44
CA TYR A 110 -2.08 -15.79 -7.40
C TYR A 110 -1.44 -16.48 -6.19
N GLY A 111 -2.25 -17.04 -5.27
CA GLY A 111 -1.78 -17.58 -4.00
C GLY A 111 -0.88 -18.83 -4.06
N GLU A 112 -0.65 -19.40 -5.25
CA GLU A 112 0.37 -20.45 -5.43
C GLU A 112 1.78 -19.87 -5.65
N LEU A 113 1.87 -18.64 -6.14
CA LEU A 113 3.14 -17.98 -6.53
C LEU A 113 3.54 -16.86 -5.56
N PHE A 114 2.54 -16.26 -4.93
CA PHE A 114 2.67 -15.09 -4.07
C PHE A 114 2.09 -15.41 -2.69
N ASP A 115 2.63 -14.80 -1.65
CA ASP A 115 2.02 -14.90 -0.33
C ASP A 115 0.66 -14.15 -0.31
N PRO A 116 -0.12 -14.28 0.79
CA PRO A 116 -1.42 -13.62 0.87
C PRO A 116 -1.37 -12.09 0.70
N ILE A 117 -0.36 -11.42 1.23
CA ILE A 117 -0.23 -9.95 1.18
C ILE A 117 0.12 -9.51 -0.25
N GLU A 118 1.13 -10.13 -0.84
CA GLU A 118 1.51 -9.92 -2.24
C GLU A 118 0.31 -10.17 -3.17
N THR A 119 -0.45 -11.24 -2.93
CA THR A 119 -1.66 -11.56 -3.70
C THR A 119 -2.71 -10.45 -3.61
N GLU A 120 -2.99 -9.94 -2.40
CA GLU A 120 -3.96 -8.87 -2.20
C GLU A 120 -3.52 -7.55 -2.85
N ILE A 121 -2.22 -7.22 -2.83
CA ILE A 121 -1.64 -6.05 -3.52
C ILE A 121 -1.87 -6.16 -5.02
N LEU A 122 -1.51 -7.29 -5.62
CA LEU A 122 -1.67 -7.52 -7.07
C LEU A 122 -3.13 -7.45 -7.49
N LEU A 123 -4.02 -8.12 -6.76
CA LEU A 123 -5.44 -8.11 -7.06
C LEU A 123 -6.05 -6.70 -6.89
N THR A 124 -5.61 -5.95 -5.88
CA THR A 124 -6.03 -4.55 -5.69
C THR A 124 -5.56 -3.68 -6.86
N SER A 125 -4.32 -3.84 -7.32
CA SER A 125 -3.76 -3.11 -8.45
C SER A 125 -4.54 -3.39 -9.74
N LEU A 126 -4.76 -4.66 -10.05
CA LEU A 126 -5.50 -5.09 -11.23
C LEU A 126 -6.96 -4.61 -11.19
N ARG A 127 -7.61 -4.69 -10.03
CA ARG A 127 -9.00 -4.28 -9.89
C ARG A 127 -9.19 -2.77 -10.02
N LEU A 128 -8.31 -2.00 -9.37
CA LEU A 128 -8.42 -0.54 -9.31
C LEU A 128 -7.68 0.16 -10.45
N GLN A 129 -6.97 -0.59 -11.29
CA GLN A 129 -6.13 -0.07 -12.37
C GLN A 129 -5.16 1.01 -11.84
N CYS A 130 -4.49 0.68 -10.73
CA CYS A 130 -3.55 1.55 -10.04
C CYS A 130 -2.18 0.87 -9.99
N PRO A 131 -1.08 1.57 -10.28
CA PRO A 131 0.26 1.02 -10.14
C PRO A 131 0.54 0.62 -8.69
N VAL A 132 1.42 -0.37 -8.51
CA VAL A 132 1.95 -0.76 -7.21
C VAL A 132 3.23 0.03 -6.94
N LEU A 133 3.38 0.54 -5.73
CA LEU A 133 4.59 1.21 -5.24
C LEU A 133 5.19 0.36 -4.12
N THR A 134 6.45 -0.07 -4.26
CA THR A 134 7.08 -1.00 -3.31
C THR A 134 8.60 -0.95 -3.44
N ASP A 135 9.34 -1.29 -2.40
CA ASP A 135 10.80 -1.52 -2.39
C ASP A 135 11.16 -3.01 -2.36
N GLN A 136 10.17 -3.91 -2.35
CA GLN A 136 10.40 -5.34 -2.15
C GLN A 136 10.92 -6.00 -3.44
N ILE A 137 12.24 -6.09 -3.58
CA ILE A 137 12.92 -6.63 -4.77
C ILE A 137 12.44 -8.04 -5.11
N GLU A 138 12.30 -8.94 -4.12
CA GLU A 138 11.86 -10.31 -4.37
C GLU A 138 10.42 -10.35 -4.93
N PHE A 139 9.53 -9.50 -4.43
CA PHE A 139 8.18 -9.38 -4.93
C PHE A 139 8.18 -8.83 -6.38
N GLN A 140 8.93 -7.75 -6.64
CA GLN A 140 9.08 -7.19 -7.98
C GLN A 140 9.57 -8.25 -8.98
N ASP A 141 10.60 -9.02 -8.60
CA ASP A 141 11.14 -10.11 -9.42
C ASP A 141 10.09 -11.19 -9.72
N LYS A 142 9.32 -11.64 -8.70
CA LYS A 142 8.23 -12.61 -8.89
C LYS A 142 7.17 -12.09 -9.87
N VAL A 143 6.78 -10.82 -9.77
CA VAL A 143 5.80 -10.19 -10.67
C VAL A 143 6.30 -10.20 -12.12
N VAL A 144 7.55 -9.80 -12.34
CA VAL A 144 8.17 -9.77 -13.68
C VAL A 144 8.32 -11.18 -14.25
N GLN A 145 8.85 -12.13 -13.48
CA GLN A 145 9.09 -13.51 -13.92
C GLN A 145 7.79 -14.21 -14.33
N ASN A 146 6.69 -13.94 -13.63
CA ASN A 146 5.39 -14.53 -13.90
C ASN A 146 4.53 -13.69 -14.86
N SER A 147 5.08 -12.61 -15.42
CA SER A 147 4.39 -11.73 -16.40
C SER A 147 3.03 -11.23 -15.89
N ILE A 148 2.97 -10.88 -14.60
CA ILE A 148 1.73 -10.36 -14.01
C ILE A 148 1.47 -8.95 -14.56
N PRO A 149 0.27 -8.65 -15.09
CA PRO A 149 0.02 -7.41 -15.84
C PRO A 149 -0.28 -6.22 -14.93
N VAL A 150 0.67 -5.86 -14.06
CA VAL A 150 0.62 -4.68 -13.20
C VAL A 150 1.77 -3.74 -13.52
N ILE A 151 1.60 -2.45 -13.23
CA ILE A 151 2.67 -1.46 -13.30
C ILE A 151 3.32 -1.40 -11.92
N LEU A 152 4.63 -1.62 -11.85
CA LEU A 152 5.44 -1.49 -10.63
C LEU A 152 6.24 -0.19 -10.69
N TYR A 153 6.28 0.53 -9.58
CA TYR A 153 7.27 1.56 -9.32
C TYR A 153 8.05 1.18 -8.08
N ASP A 154 9.37 1.32 -8.18
CA ASP A 154 10.23 1.31 -7.01
C ASP A 154 10.00 2.59 -6.18
N ILE A 155 10.14 2.50 -4.86
CA ILE A 155 10.04 3.67 -3.98
C ILE A 155 11.12 4.70 -4.29
N ASP A 156 12.30 4.28 -4.76
CA ASP A 156 13.36 5.19 -5.19
C ASP A 156 12.95 6.02 -6.42
N ASP A 157 12.04 5.50 -7.25
CA ASP A 157 11.50 6.15 -8.44
C ASP A 157 10.20 6.94 -8.17
N TYR A 158 9.83 7.12 -6.89
CA TYR A 158 8.55 7.71 -6.51
C TYR A 158 8.28 9.08 -7.13
N GLU A 159 9.29 9.97 -7.18
CA GLU A 159 9.16 11.30 -7.78
C GLU A 159 8.81 11.23 -9.28
N PHE A 160 9.41 10.29 -10.00
CA PHE A 160 9.12 10.04 -11.41
C PHE A 160 7.70 9.47 -11.58
N ALA A 161 7.31 8.53 -10.73
CA ALA A 161 5.97 7.94 -10.72
C ALA A 161 4.85 8.97 -10.50
N LEU A 162 5.13 10.06 -9.77
CA LEU A 162 4.19 11.18 -9.60
C LEU A 162 4.03 12.03 -10.86
N GLU A 163 5.07 12.09 -11.70
CA GLU A 163 5.09 12.87 -12.93
C GLU A 163 4.37 12.15 -14.07
N GLU A 164 4.61 10.84 -14.25
CA GLU A 164 4.07 10.06 -15.37
C GLU A 164 2.54 9.94 -15.35
N ASP A 165 1.90 10.24 -16.48
CA ASP A 165 0.52 9.83 -16.71
C ASP A 165 0.48 8.33 -16.93
N VAL A 166 0.13 7.60 -15.86
CA VAL A 166 -0.06 6.14 -15.87
C VAL A 166 -0.84 5.75 -17.13
N PRO A 167 -0.24 4.98 -18.05
CA PRO A 167 -0.95 4.44 -19.19
C PRO A 167 -2.11 3.60 -18.65
N THR A 168 -3.34 4.00 -18.95
CA THR A 168 -4.48 3.11 -18.76
C THR A 168 -4.27 1.92 -19.68
N SER A 169 -4.54 0.70 -19.20
CA SER A 169 -4.37 -0.55 -19.95
C SER A 169 -5.21 -0.64 -21.24
N ASP A 170 -6.00 0.40 -21.55
CA ASP A 170 -6.83 0.56 -22.76
C ASP A 170 -6.05 0.95 -24.03
N GLY A 171 -4.71 0.85 -24.04
CA GLY A 171 -3.87 1.18 -25.20
C GLY A 171 -3.93 0.20 -26.39
N TYR A 172 -4.60 -0.94 -26.26
CA TYR A 172 -4.82 -1.91 -27.35
C TYR A 172 -6.24 -1.83 -27.91
N SER A 173 -6.58 -0.69 -28.50
CA SER A 173 -7.74 -0.55 -29.39
C SER A 173 -7.44 0.55 -30.41
N GLN A 174 -6.63 0.21 -31.41
CA GLN A 174 -6.70 0.79 -32.75
C GLN A 174 -6.64 -0.33 -33.78
#